data_AF-A0A938N329-F1
#
_entry.id   AF-A0A938N329-F1
#
_cell.length_a   1.000
_cell.length_b   1.000
_cell.length_c   1.000
_cell.angle_alpha   90.00
_cell.angle_beta   90.00
_cell.angle_gamma   90.00
#
_symmetry.space_group_name_H-M   'P 1'
#
loop_
_entity.id
_entity.type
_entity.pdbx_description
1 polymer ?
#
loop_
_entity_poly.entity_id
_entity_poly.type
_entity_poly.pdbx_seq_one_letter_code
_entity_poly.pdbx_strand_id
1 'polypeptide(L)'
;MPEAPTAAEAREAFHRHLVEKAGSARLRHGLLVDEAAIRRILGDRDVLRFPVELAFDAGPLEPGEFAFPQPLGERPADGFRLCVHPLFRGVPDAVPMLAAYHIPTINYGEIVGPAEAELFGAALVGMPPDEYYSALCELADMLEDGEVPARE
;
A
#
# COMPACT_ATOMS: atom_id res chain seq x y z
N MET A 1 -13.92 -23.35 28.84
CA MET A 1 -13.92 -22.11 28.01
C MET A 1 -12.54 -22.02 27.38
N PRO A 2 -12.42 -21.78 26.07
CA PRO A 2 -11.10 -21.52 25.49
C PRO A 2 -10.51 -20.25 26.12
N GLU A 3 -9.20 -20.27 26.36
CA GLU A 3 -8.45 -19.12 26.88
C GLU A 3 -8.41 -18.01 25.82
N ALA A 4 -8.40 -16.75 26.25
CA ALA A 4 -8.29 -15.63 25.33
C ALA A 4 -6.89 -15.60 24.71
N PRO A 5 -6.74 -15.31 23.40
CA PRO A 5 -5.45 -15.27 22.75
C PRO A 5 -4.54 -14.21 23.38
N THR A 6 -3.26 -14.52 23.46
CA THR A 6 -2.21 -13.59 23.85
C THR A 6 -2.02 -12.49 22.78
N ALA A 7 -1.35 -11.40 23.16
CA ALA A 7 -1.03 -10.32 22.21
C ALA A 7 -0.17 -10.81 21.04
N ALA A 8 0.75 -11.76 21.29
CA ALA A 8 1.60 -12.34 20.26
C ALA A 8 0.77 -13.17 19.26
N GLU A 9 -0.14 -14.02 19.76
CA GLU A 9 -1.03 -14.82 18.91
C GLU A 9 -1.99 -13.94 18.10
N ALA A 10 -2.51 -12.87 18.71
CA ALA A 10 -3.34 -11.89 18.01
C ALA A 10 -2.56 -11.19 16.89
N ARG A 11 -1.29 -10.86 17.12
CA ARG A 11 -0.42 -10.23 16.13
C ARG A 11 -0.11 -11.17 14.96
N GLU A 12 0.25 -12.42 15.25
CA GLU A 12 0.51 -13.43 14.23
C GLU A 12 -0.76 -13.72 13.40
N ALA A 13 -1.92 -13.82 14.04
CA ALA A 13 -3.20 -13.97 13.34
C ALA A 13 -3.49 -12.77 12.41
N PHE A 14 -3.17 -11.56 12.85
CA PHE A 14 -3.33 -10.36 12.02
C PHE A 14 -2.37 -10.37 10.82
N HIS A 15 -1.11 -10.72 11.01
CA HIS A 15 -0.14 -10.86 9.92
C HIS A 15 -0.58 -11.87 8.87
N ARG A 16 -1.01 -13.06 9.30
CA ARG A 16 -1.55 -14.09 8.41
C ARG A 16 -2.75 -13.58 7.62
N HIS A 17 -3.69 -12.89 8.29
CA HIS A 17 -4.85 -12.28 7.63
C HIS A 17 -4.43 -11.26 6.56
N LEU A 18 -3.43 -10.41 6.83
CA LEU A 18 -2.92 -9.44 5.85
C LEU A 18 -2.37 -10.13 4.60
N VAL A 19 -1.53 -11.16 4.78
CA VAL A 19 -0.94 -11.93 3.67
C VAL A 19 -2.02 -12.65 2.86
N GLU A 20 -2.96 -13.32 3.53
CA GLU A 20 -4.07 -14.02 2.87
C GLU A 20 -4.94 -13.06 2.06
N LYS A 21 -5.22 -11.87 2.62
CA LYS A 21 -5.98 -10.82 1.94
C LYS A 21 -5.25 -10.29 0.71
N ALA A 22 -3.97 -9.96 0.85
CA ALA A 22 -3.13 -9.46 -0.24
C ALA A 22 -2.97 -10.50 -1.35
N GLY A 23 -2.69 -11.76 -0.99
CA GLY A 23 -2.58 -12.87 -1.94
C GLY A 23 -3.89 -13.12 -2.69
N SER A 24 -5.04 -13.05 -2.00
CA SER A 24 -6.35 -13.18 -2.63
C SER A 24 -6.63 -12.03 -3.61
N ALA A 25 -6.27 -10.80 -3.25
CA ALA A 25 -6.40 -9.64 -4.12
C ALA A 25 -5.53 -9.80 -5.38
N ARG A 26 -4.26 -10.21 -5.21
CA ARG A 26 -3.33 -10.50 -6.31
C ARG A 26 -3.89 -11.58 -7.25
N LEU A 27 -4.36 -12.70 -6.72
CA LEU A 27 -4.95 -13.78 -7.53
C LEU A 27 -6.17 -13.30 -8.33
N ARG A 28 -6.98 -12.40 -7.76
CA ARG A 28 -8.18 -11.86 -8.41
C ARG A 28 -7.86 -10.85 -9.51
N HIS A 29 -6.88 -9.98 -9.29
CA HIS A 29 -6.62 -8.83 -10.16
C HIS A 29 -5.44 -9.01 -11.14
N GLY A 30 -4.68 -10.09 -10.99
CA GLY A 30 -3.54 -10.46 -11.82
C GLY A 30 -2.29 -10.72 -10.98
N LEU A 31 -1.54 -11.78 -11.32
CA LEU A 31 -0.30 -12.13 -10.61
C LEU A 31 0.80 -11.07 -10.77
N LEU A 32 0.76 -10.32 -11.87
CA LEU A 32 1.55 -9.11 -12.09
C LEU A 32 0.64 -7.91 -11.81
N VAL A 33 0.93 -7.19 -10.73
CA VAL A 33 0.16 -6.00 -10.34
C VAL A 33 0.83 -4.77 -10.94
N ASP A 34 0.37 -4.40 -12.14
CA ASP A 34 0.75 -3.16 -12.81
C ASP A 34 -0.13 -1.96 -12.37
N GLU A 35 0.12 -0.78 -12.93
CA GLU A 35 -0.67 0.43 -12.61
C GLU A 35 -2.18 0.23 -12.85
N ALA A 36 -2.55 -0.46 -13.93
CA ALA A 36 -3.96 -0.71 -14.23
C ALA A 36 -4.59 -1.66 -13.21
N ALA A 37 -3.86 -2.69 -12.79
CA ALA A 37 -4.28 -3.64 -11.77
C ALA A 37 -4.43 -2.96 -10.40
N ILE A 38 -3.47 -2.14 -9.97
CA ILE A 38 -3.58 -1.47 -8.67
C ILE A 38 -4.76 -0.49 -8.65
N ARG A 39 -5.06 0.22 -9.75
CA ARG A 39 -6.27 1.06 -9.84
C ARG A 39 -7.56 0.24 -9.71
N ARG A 40 -7.62 -0.97 -10.29
CA ARG A 40 -8.76 -1.88 -10.11
C ARG A 40 -8.86 -2.38 -8.66
N ILE A 41 -7.73 -2.70 -8.05
CA ILE A 41 -7.66 -3.12 -6.63
C ILE A 41 -8.18 -2.02 -5.73
N LEU A 42 -7.76 -0.75 -5.91
CA LEU A 42 -8.21 0.40 -5.12
C LEU A 42 -9.73 0.63 -5.20
N GLY A 43 -10.36 0.23 -6.32
CA GLY A 43 -11.81 0.24 -6.48
C GLY A 43 -12.54 -1.02 -6.00
N ASP A 44 -11.83 -2.08 -5.64
CA ASP A 44 -12.42 -3.36 -5.22
C ASP A 44 -12.78 -3.34 -3.73
N ARG A 45 -14.08 -3.37 -3.44
CA ARG A 45 -14.64 -3.37 -2.08
C ARG A 45 -14.36 -4.66 -1.32
N ASP A 46 -14.04 -5.74 -2.03
CA ASP A 46 -13.57 -6.97 -1.41
C ASP A 46 -12.10 -6.89 -1.00
N VAL A 47 -11.34 -5.87 -1.41
CA VAL A 47 -9.95 -5.65 -1.00
C VAL A 47 -9.85 -4.45 -0.05
N LEU A 48 -10.48 -3.33 -0.41
CA LEU A 48 -10.52 -2.12 0.41
C LEU A 48 -11.88 -1.91 1.08
N ARG A 49 -11.82 -1.70 2.40
CA ARG A 49 -12.97 -1.40 3.26
C ARG A 49 -13.57 -0.04 2.96
N PHE A 50 -12.81 0.92 2.42
CA PHE A 50 -13.27 2.27 2.09
C PHE A 50 -13.01 2.62 0.62
N PRO A 51 -13.84 3.47 -0.02
CA PRO A 51 -13.58 3.91 -1.38
C PRO A 51 -12.24 4.63 -1.46
N VAL A 52 -11.41 4.30 -2.46
CA VAL A 52 -10.13 4.97 -2.68
C VAL A 52 -9.97 5.37 -4.14
N GLU A 53 -9.63 6.64 -4.37
CA GLU A 53 -9.16 7.13 -5.65
C GLU A 53 -7.64 7.37 -5.62
N LEU A 54 -6.96 7.13 -6.74
CA LEU A 54 -5.53 7.41 -6.89
C LEU A 54 -5.32 8.72 -7.64
N ALA A 55 -4.57 9.65 -7.04
CA ALA A 55 -4.22 10.94 -7.61
C ALA A 55 -2.71 11.16 -7.57
N PHE A 56 -2.14 11.75 -8.62
CA PHE A 56 -0.76 12.20 -8.62
C PHE A 56 -0.72 13.67 -8.21
N ASP A 57 -0.59 13.93 -6.92
CA ASP A 57 -0.65 15.24 -6.30
C ASP A 57 0.29 15.28 -5.09
N ALA A 58 1.23 16.23 -5.09
CA ALA A 58 2.17 16.43 -3.98
C ALA A 58 1.68 17.45 -2.95
N GLY A 59 0.59 18.18 -3.22
CA GLY A 59 0.09 19.21 -2.30
C GLY A 59 -0.17 18.70 -0.86
N PRO A 60 -0.71 17.48 -0.67
CA PRO A 60 -0.91 16.90 0.66
C PRO A 60 0.30 16.17 1.27
N LEU A 61 1.42 16.05 0.55
CA LEU A 61 2.58 15.28 0.98
C LEU A 61 3.54 16.16 1.78
N GLU A 62 4.07 15.63 2.86
CA GLU A 62 5.18 16.24 3.60
C GLU A 62 6.53 15.89 2.94
N PRO A 63 7.61 16.65 3.21
CA PRO A 63 8.94 16.34 2.70
C PRO A 63 9.37 14.90 3.02
N GLY A 64 9.75 14.15 1.99
CA GLY A 64 10.13 12.74 2.10
C GLY A 64 8.98 11.74 1.95
N GLU A 65 7.72 12.20 1.87
CA GLU A 65 6.58 11.31 1.63
C GLU A 65 6.39 11.04 0.13
N PHE A 66 6.41 9.76 -0.25
CA PHE A 66 6.09 9.33 -1.62
C PHE A 66 4.59 9.22 -1.89
N ALA A 67 3.79 8.99 -0.84
CA ALA A 67 2.35 8.91 -0.94
C ALA A 67 1.67 9.11 0.43
N PHE A 68 0.42 9.56 0.38
CA PHE A 68 -0.41 9.83 1.55
C PHE A 68 -1.88 9.51 1.26
N PRO A 69 -2.55 8.66 2.06
CA PRO A 69 -3.98 8.43 1.96
C PRO A 69 -4.75 9.56 2.64
N GLN A 70 -5.05 10.62 1.88
CA GLN A 70 -5.80 11.77 2.37
C GLN A 70 -7.28 11.41 2.61
N PRO A 71 -7.81 11.58 3.83
CA PRO A 71 -9.24 11.41 4.08
C PRO A 71 -10.06 12.46 3.32
N LEU A 72 -11.20 12.06 2.74
CA LEU A 72 -12.12 12.97 2.03
C LEU A 72 -13.20 13.58 2.94
N GLY A 73 -13.27 13.14 4.20
CA GLY A 73 -14.23 13.60 5.19
C GLY A 73 -13.84 13.20 6.60
N GLU A 74 -14.74 13.40 7.57
CA GLU A 74 -14.49 13.11 8.99
C GLU A 74 -14.50 11.60 9.29
N ARG A 75 -15.16 10.79 8.44
CA ARG A 75 -15.30 9.35 8.65
C ARG A 75 -14.59 8.58 7.55
N PRO A 76 -13.97 7.44 7.84
CA PRO A 76 -13.37 6.58 6.82
C PRO A 76 -14.34 6.17 5.70
N ALA A 77 -15.65 6.08 6.00
CA ALA A 77 -16.69 5.78 5.03
C ALA A 77 -16.86 6.85 3.93
N ASP A 78 -16.42 8.09 4.18
CA ASP A 78 -16.43 9.17 3.20
C ASP A 78 -15.33 8.97 2.13
N GLY A 79 -14.41 8.03 2.35
CA GLY A 79 -13.39 7.61 1.39
C GLY A 79 -12.05 8.32 1.53
N PHE A 80 -11.09 7.91 0.72
CA PHE A 80 -9.75 8.44 0.69
C PHE A 80 -9.32 8.79 -0.73
N ARG A 81 -8.50 9.82 -0.86
CA ARG A 81 -7.65 10.04 -2.02
C ARG A 81 -6.24 9.61 -1.66
N LEU A 82 -5.74 8.57 -2.32
CA LEU A 82 -4.35 8.20 -2.24
C LEU A 82 -3.54 9.13 -3.15
N CYS A 83 -2.94 10.14 -2.55
CA CYS A 83 -2.05 11.10 -3.20
C CYS A 83 -0.67 10.47 -3.35
N VAL A 84 -0.19 10.30 -4.57
CA VAL A 84 1.15 9.78 -4.88
C VAL A 84 1.96 10.92 -5.47
N HIS A 85 3.24 11.01 -5.11
CA HIS A 85 4.12 12.07 -5.58
C HIS A 85 4.18 12.09 -7.13
N PRO A 86 4.02 13.25 -7.80
CA PRO A 86 3.99 13.32 -9.26
C PRO A 86 5.25 12.84 -9.97
N LEU A 87 6.40 12.78 -9.28
CA LEU A 87 7.65 12.22 -9.81
C LEU A 87 7.45 10.78 -10.34
N PHE A 88 6.61 9.99 -9.68
CA PHE A 88 6.36 8.60 -10.07
C PHE A 88 5.33 8.46 -11.19
N ARG A 89 4.83 9.57 -11.74
CA ARG A 89 3.92 9.54 -12.88
C ARG A 89 4.68 9.01 -14.11
N GLY A 90 4.23 7.86 -14.63
CA GLY A 90 4.90 7.21 -15.76
C GLY A 90 6.07 6.31 -15.37
N VAL A 91 6.27 6.05 -14.07
CA VAL A 91 7.13 4.97 -13.57
C VAL A 91 6.22 3.78 -13.23
N PRO A 92 5.95 2.88 -14.18
CA PRO A 92 4.82 1.95 -14.11
C PRO A 92 4.89 0.99 -12.93
N ASP A 93 6.11 0.61 -12.50
CA ASP A 93 6.30 -0.33 -11.39
C ASP A 93 6.27 0.36 -10.02
N ALA A 94 6.50 1.68 -9.95
CA ALA A 94 6.50 2.41 -8.70
C ALA A 94 5.09 2.49 -8.10
N VAL A 95 4.10 2.86 -8.92
CA VAL A 95 2.73 3.14 -8.45
C VAL A 95 2.10 1.96 -7.70
N PRO A 96 2.18 0.70 -8.20
CA PRO A 96 1.72 -0.47 -7.46
C PRO A 96 2.41 -0.63 -6.12
N MET A 97 3.73 -0.46 -6.06
CA MET A 97 4.50 -0.61 -4.83
C MET A 97 4.09 0.44 -3.80
N LEU A 98 4.09 1.72 -4.17
CA LEU A 98 3.75 2.82 -3.27
C LEU A 98 2.30 2.70 -2.78
N ALA A 99 1.36 2.38 -3.66
CA ALA A 99 -0.04 2.28 -3.28
C ALA A 99 -0.33 1.06 -2.39
N ALA A 100 0.31 -0.08 -2.66
CA ALA A 100 0.13 -1.28 -1.87
C ALA A 100 0.52 -1.08 -0.39
N TYR A 101 1.55 -0.28 -0.13
CA TYR A 101 2.02 0.06 1.22
C TYR A 101 0.93 0.70 2.08
N HIS A 102 0.05 1.53 1.49
CA HIS A 102 -0.97 2.26 2.25
C HIS A 102 -2.30 1.50 2.43
N ILE A 103 -2.53 0.41 1.69
CA ILE A 103 -3.81 -0.32 1.74
C ILE A 103 -4.14 -0.83 3.17
N PRO A 104 -3.20 -1.43 3.94
CA PRO A 104 -3.50 -1.86 5.30
C PRO A 104 -3.93 -0.72 6.20
N THR A 105 -3.20 0.42 6.16
CA THR A 105 -3.53 1.60 6.97
C THR A 105 -4.92 2.12 6.65
N ILE A 106 -5.31 2.15 5.37
CA ILE A 106 -6.67 2.52 4.97
C ILE A 106 -7.70 1.55 5.57
N ASN A 107 -7.43 0.25 5.54
CA ASN A 107 -8.38 -0.77 5.99
C ASN A 107 -8.54 -0.89 7.51
N TYR A 108 -7.43 -0.74 8.23
CA TYR A 108 -7.34 -1.12 9.65
C TYR A 108 -6.89 0.04 10.56
N GLY A 109 -6.46 1.17 10.01
CA GLY A 109 -6.04 2.34 10.77
C GLY A 109 -4.76 2.11 11.58
N GLU A 110 -4.70 2.70 12.78
CA GLU A 110 -3.50 2.85 13.61
C GLU A 110 -2.90 1.53 14.13
N ILE A 111 -3.60 0.39 14.01
CA ILE A 111 -3.04 -0.92 14.37
C ILE A 111 -1.94 -1.39 13.39
N VAL A 112 -1.89 -0.77 12.22
CA VAL A 112 -0.91 -1.02 11.17
C VAL A 112 0.33 -0.17 11.44
N GLY A 113 1.45 -0.84 11.65
CA GLY A 113 2.78 -0.23 11.58
C GLY A 113 3.50 -0.58 10.27
N PRO A 114 4.78 -0.17 10.14
CA PRO A 114 5.58 -0.40 8.94
C PRO A 114 5.64 -1.88 8.52
N ALA A 115 5.88 -2.79 9.47
CA ALA A 115 5.97 -4.22 9.20
C ALA A 115 4.69 -4.80 8.56
N GLU A 116 3.50 -4.29 8.92
CA GLU A 116 2.24 -4.75 8.33
C GLU A 116 2.01 -4.19 6.93
N ALA A 117 2.41 -2.93 6.73
CA ALA A 117 2.38 -2.27 5.44
C ALA A 117 3.30 -2.99 4.45
N GLU A 118 4.54 -3.27 4.86
CA GLU A 118 5.53 -4.04 4.11
C GLU A 118 5.04 -5.45 3.78
N LEU A 119 4.55 -6.19 4.78
CA LEU A 119 4.10 -7.57 4.60
C LEU A 119 2.93 -7.66 3.61
N PHE A 120 1.95 -6.75 3.73
CA PHE A 120 0.83 -6.71 2.80
C PHE A 120 1.27 -6.28 1.40
N GLY A 121 2.09 -5.23 1.32
CA GLY A 121 2.59 -4.67 0.07
C GLY A 121 3.35 -5.72 -0.75
N ALA A 122 4.33 -6.36 -0.10
CA ALA A 122 5.12 -7.44 -0.67
C ALA A 122 4.25 -8.61 -1.16
N ALA A 123 3.30 -9.06 -0.33
CA ALA A 123 2.38 -10.13 -0.72
C ALA A 123 1.47 -9.75 -1.90
N LEU A 124 1.03 -8.49 -1.97
CA LEU A 124 0.15 -8.00 -3.03
C LEU A 124 0.88 -7.92 -4.37
N VAL A 125 2.07 -7.32 -4.40
CA VAL A 125 2.85 -7.18 -5.64
C VAL A 125 3.61 -8.46 -6.00
N GLY A 126 3.77 -9.36 -5.04
CA GLY A 126 4.35 -10.67 -5.25
C GLY A 126 5.85 -10.77 -5.10
N MET A 127 6.41 -9.95 -4.21
CA MET A 127 7.82 -9.88 -3.90
C MET A 127 8.09 -10.46 -2.50
N PRO A 128 9.32 -10.92 -2.23
CA PRO A 128 9.79 -11.10 -0.87
C PRO A 128 9.73 -9.77 -0.08
N PRO A 129 9.42 -9.79 1.23
CA PRO A 129 9.35 -8.56 2.03
C PRO A 129 10.62 -7.70 1.99
N ASP A 130 11.80 -8.33 2.07
CA ASP A 130 13.08 -7.61 2.03
C ASP A 130 13.30 -6.90 0.69
N GLU A 131 12.98 -7.56 -0.44
CA GLU A 131 13.07 -6.96 -1.78
C GLU A 131 12.08 -5.81 -1.95
N TYR A 132 10.86 -5.97 -1.43
CA TYR A 132 9.84 -4.93 -1.46
C TYR A 132 10.26 -3.70 -0.64
N TYR A 133 10.80 -3.91 0.57
CA TYR A 133 11.32 -2.83 1.40
C TYR A 133 12.48 -2.10 0.71
N SER A 134 13.45 -2.84 0.16
CA SER A 134 14.57 -2.23 -0.59
C SER A 134 14.08 -1.40 -1.78
N ALA A 135 13.09 -1.88 -2.53
CA ALA A 135 12.50 -1.12 -3.63
C ALA A 135 11.78 0.15 -3.14
N LEU A 136 11.10 0.11 -1.99
CA LEU A 136 10.50 1.32 -1.40
C LEU A 136 11.56 2.33 -0.96
N CYS A 137 12.68 1.89 -0.37
CA CYS A 137 13.80 2.77 -0.03
C CYS A 137 14.38 3.44 -1.28
N GLU A 138 14.64 2.68 -2.35
CA GLU A 138 15.14 3.25 -3.61
C GLU A 138 14.18 4.30 -4.18
N LEU A 139 12.86 4.06 -4.11
CA LEU A 139 11.87 5.05 -4.54
C LEU A 139 11.85 6.27 -3.63
N ALA A 140 12.02 6.11 -2.32
CA ALA A 140 12.09 7.22 -1.38
C ALA A 140 13.34 8.09 -1.64
N ASP A 141 14.50 7.47 -1.88
CA ASP A 141 15.75 8.18 -2.18
C ASP A 141 15.63 9.05 -3.45
N MET A 142 14.86 8.61 -4.46
CA MET A 142 14.58 9.43 -5.66
C MET A 142 13.88 10.76 -5.34
N LEU A 143 13.15 10.86 -4.23
CA LEU A 143 12.53 12.13 -3.82
C LEU A 143 13.54 13.11 -3.25
N GLU A 144 14.59 12.60 -2.59
CA GLU A 144 15.68 13.42 -2.06
C GLU A 144 16.55 13.97 -3.20
N ASP A 145 16.83 13.13 -4.20
CA ASP A 145 17.67 13.48 -5.34
C ASP A 145 16.92 14.27 -6.44
N GLY A 146 15.59 14.14 -6.52
CA GLY A 146 14.76 14.79 -7.55
C GLY A 146 14.90 14.20 -8.96
N GLU A 147 15.53 13.03 -9.08
CA GLU A 147 15.80 12.35 -10.35
C GLU A 147 15.16 10.95 -10.38
N VAL A 148 14.57 10.58 -11.51
CA VAL A 148 14.13 9.19 -11.77
C VAL A 148 15.28 8.48 -12.49
N PRO A 149 15.88 7.42 -11.93
CA PRO A 149 16.95 6.71 -12.63
C PRO A 149 16.38 6.06 -13.89
N ALA A 150 17.06 6.29 -15.01
CA ALA A 150 16.81 5.57 -16.25
C ALA A 150 17.16 4.10 -16.02
N ARG A 151 16.17 3.20 -16.12
CA ARG A 151 16.46 1.75 -16.14
C ARG A 151 17.07 1.39 -17.49
N GLU A 152 18.27 0.81 -17.46
CA GLU A 152 18.96 0.19 -18.60
C GLU A 152 18.26 -1.09 -19.09
#